data_AF-W7LLP9-F1
#
_entry.id   AF-W7LLP9-F1
#
_cell.length_a   1.000
_cell.length_b   1.000
_cell.length_c   1.000
_cell.angle_alpha   90.00
_cell.angle_beta   90.00
_cell.angle_gamma   90.00
#
_symmetry.space_group_name_H-M   'P 1'
#
loop_
_entity.id
_entity.type
_entity.pdbx_description
1 polymer ?
#
loop_
_entity_poly.entity_id
_entity_poly.type
_entity_poly.pdbx_seq_one_letter_code
_entity_poly.pdbx_strand_id
1 'polypeptide(L)'
;MFGYDDFLKFMQAFFVVFPIVTLIHLLGHIFFAAIFGGKGIRVVIGTGKVLFSWRFIEVRRFYFWYGGCEYTSLTYSNKLTKSLIFLGGSILNIASIFLVNYLIRIGILDANMLWYQFVYFSFYYVFFALLPMDMADGTLSDGKAMYKLWFNRNEDDSSADCQLVDEKK
;
A
#
# COMPACT_ATOMS: atom_id res chain seq x y z
N MET A 1 -18.83 26.90 3.69
CA MET A 1 -18.74 26.36 5.07
C MET A 1 -18.94 24.86 5.00
N PHE A 2 -18.24 24.10 5.82
CA PHE A 2 -18.38 22.65 5.90
C PHE A 2 -19.78 22.30 6.41
N GLY A 3 -20.58 21.61 5.60
CA GLY A 3 -21.95 21.20 5.92
C GLY A 3 -22.09 19.72 6.26
N TYR A 4 -23.32 19.30 6.55
CA TYR A 4 -23.64 17.89 6.83
C TYR A 4 -23.32 16.98 5.63
N ASP A 5 -23.61 17.42 4.41
CA ASP A 5 -23.29 16.64 3.20
C ASP A 5 -21.78 16.49 2.99
N ASP A 6 -20.98 17.48 3.39
CA ASP A 6 -19.52 17.39 3.33
C ASP A 6 -18.98 16.42 4.36
N PHE A 7 -19.61 16.35 5.55
CA PHE A 7 -19.29 15.34 6.55
C PHE A 7 -19.53 13.92 6.03
N LEU A 8 -20.68 13.66 5.39
CA LEU A 8 -20.95 12.35 4.81
C LEU A 8 -19.96 11.97 3.69
N LYS A 9 -19.60 12.92 2.83
CA LYS A 9 -18.57 12.71 1.81
C LYS A 9 -17.19 12.43 2.42
N PHE A 10 -16.87 13.08 3.54
CA PHE A 10 -15.64 12.81 4.28
C PHE A 10 -15.64 11.41 4.90
N MET A 11 -16.74 10.99 5.51
CA MET A 11 -16.91 9.62 6.04
C MET A 11 -16.78 8.58 4.93
N GLN A 12 -17.40 8.82 3.76
CA GLN A 12 -17.22 7.96 2.58
C GLN A 12 -15.76 7.88 2.15
N ALA A 13 -15.07 9.03 2.11
CA ALA A 13 -13.66 9.04 1.72
C ALA A 13 -12.80 8.22 2.70
N PHE A 14 -13.04 8.39 3.99
CA PHE A 14 -12.26 7.73 5.04
C PHE A 14 -12.55 6.23 5.16
N PHE A 15 -13.81 5.81 5.08
CA PHE A 15 -14.20 4.40 5.30
C PHE A 15 -14.30 3.57 4.01
N VAL A 16 -14.24 4.19 2.84
CA VAL A 16 -14.32 3.49 1.54
C VAL A 16 -13.10 3.81 0.69
N VAL A 17 -12.88 5.08 0.34
CA VAL A 17 -11.84 5.46 -0.63
C VAL A 17 -10.45 5.15 -0.09
N PHE A 18 -10.15 5.57 1.14
CA PHE A 18 -8.83 5.35 1.75
C PHE A 18 -8.46 3.86 1.88
N PRO A 19 -9.33 2.97 2.41
CA PRO A 19 -9.09 1.53 2.40
C PRO A 19 -8.82 0.93 1.02
N ILE A 20 -9.52 1.41 -0.02
CA ILE A 20 -9.28 0.97 -1.41
C ILE A 20 -7.89 1.39 -1.86
N VAL A 21 -7.49 2.64 -1.59
CA VAL A 21 -6.14 3.15 -1.90
C VAL A 21 -5.06 2.35 -1.18
N THR A 22 -5.23 2.09 0.11
CA THR A 22 -4.33 1.23 0.90
C THR A 22 -4.26 -0.18 0.32
N LEU A 23 -5.38 -0.77 -0.05
CA LEU A 23 -5.40 -2.11 -0.65
C LEU A 23 -4.62 -2.15 -1.96
N ILE A 24 -4.83 -1.17 -2.86
CA ILE A 24 -4.08 -1.06 -4.11
C ILE A 24 -2.58 -0.93 -3.82
N HIS A 25 -2.21 -0.17 -2.79
CA HIS A 25 -0.83 -0.04 -2.35
C HIS A 25 -0.23 -1.39 -1.93
N LEU A 26 -0.87 -2.11 -1.00
CA LEU A 26 -0.39 -3.40 -0.53
C LEU A 26 -0.31 -4.43 -1.65
N LEU A 27 -1.31 -4.45 -2.53
CA LEU A 27 -1.31 -5.30 -3.72
C LEU A 27 -0.14 -5.01 -4.65
N GLY A 28 0.34 -3.77 -4.70
CA GLY A 28 1.51 -3.42 -5.48
C GLY A 28 2.79 -4.10 -5.00
N HIS A 29 3.07 -4.09 -3.70
CA HIS A 29 4.20 -4.83 -3.14
C HIS A 29 4.08 -6.33 -3.41
N ILE A 30 2.89 -6.88 -3.18
CA ILE A 30 2.59 -8.30 -3.35
C ILE A 30 2.73 -8.72 -4.81
N PHE A 31 2.29 -7.88 -5.75
CA PHE A 31 2.40 -8.12 -7.17
C PHE A 31 3.87 -8.35 -7.57
N PHE A 32 4.77 -7.45 -7.14
CA PHE A 32 6.20 -7.62 -7.40
C PHE A 32 6.79 -8.80 -6.61
N ALA A 33 6.44 -8.98 -5.34
CA ALA A 33 6.89 -10.13 -4.57
C ALA A 33 6.51 -11.46 -5.23
N ALA A 34 5.28 -11.57 -5.74
CA ALA A 34 4.79 -12.75 -6.46
C ALA A 34 5.55 -12.99 -7.78
N ILE A 35 5.80 -11.93 -8.57
CA ILE A 35 6.60 -12.01 -9.80
C ILE A 35 7.99 -12.59 -9.53
N PHE A 36 8.59 -12.24 -8.39
CA PHE A 36 9.94 -12.70 -8.02
C PHE A 36 9.95 -13.99 -7.18
N GLY A 37 8.82 -14.71 -7.16
CA GLY A 37 8.70 -16.02 -6.51
C GLY A 37 8.62 -15.92 -4.99
N GLY A 38 7.90 -14.92 -4.49
CA GLY A 38 7.58 -14.72 -3.08
C GLY A 38 6.69 -15.85 -2.55
N LYS A 39 7.05 -16.42 -1.39
CA LYS A 39 6.23 -17.42 -0.67
C LYS A 39 5.65 -16.83 0.60
N GLY A 40 4.63 -17.51 1.15
CA GLY A 40 4.02 -17.12 2.42
C GLY A 40 3.38 -15.73 2.42
N ILE A 41 2.88 -15.30 1.25
CA ILE A 41 2.29 -13.97 1.08
C ILE A 41 1.06 -13.83 1.98
N ARG A 42 1.04 -12.75 2.77
CA ARG A 42 -0.10 -12.34 3.59
C ARG A 42 -0.31 -10.84 3.48
N VAL A 43 -1.56 -10.42 3.49
CA VAL A 43 -2.02 -9.03 3.49
C VAL A 43 -2.82 -8.84 4.75
N VAL A 44 -2.45 -7.85 5.55
CA VAL A 44 -3.18 -7.47 6.75
C VAL A 44 -3.76 -6.09 6.52
N ILE A 45 -5.08 -5.99 6.49
CA ILE A 45 -5.82 -4.74 6.36
C ILE A 45 -6.41 -4.39 7.72
N GLY A 46 -5.93 -3.30 8.29
CA GLY A 46 -6.36 -2.75 9.56
C GLY A 46 -5.52 -3.13 10.76
N THR A 47 -6.01 -2.70 11.91
CA THR A 47 -5.47 -3.06 13.23
C THR A 47 -6.58 -3.52 14.18
N GLY A 48 -6.17 -4.07 15.33
CA GLY A 48 -7.07 -4.65 16.33
C GLY A 48 -7.39 -6.13 16.08
N LYS A 49 -8.55 -6.59 16.59
CA LYS A 49 -8.95 -8.00 16.45
C LYS A 49 -9.32 -8.32 15.00
N VAL A 50 -9.02 -9.55 14.58
CA VAL A 50 -9.41 -10.11 13.29
C VAL A 50 -10.94 -10.13 13.18
N LEU A 51 -11.47 -9.58 12.10
CA LEU A 51 -12.88 -9.71 11.72
C LEU A 51 -13.09 -10.98 10.90
N PHE A 52 -12.27 -11.14 9.87
CA PHE A 52 -12.20 -12.36 9.08
C PHE A 52 -10.80 -12.51 8.48
N SER A 53 -10.41 -13.76 8.24
CA SER A 53 -9.18 -14.10 7.54
C SER A 53 -9.51 -15.13 6.47
N TRP A 54 -9.08 -14.87 5.24
CA TRP A 54 -9.28 -15.76 4.12
C TRP A 54 -8.00 -15.91 3.31
N ARG A 55 -7.42 -17.11 3.39
CA ARG A 55 -6.20 -17.53 2.67
C ARG A 55 -5.02 -16.59 2.94
N PHE A 56 -4.82 -15.61 2.08
CA PHE A 56 -3.71 -14.65 2.16
C PHE A 56 -4.16 -13.25 2.63
N ILE A 57 -5.45 -12.99 2.84
CA ILE A 57 -5.97 -11.69 3.26
C ILE A 57 -6.55 -11.80 4.66
N GLU A 58 -6.11 -10.94 5.56
CA GLU A 58 -6.66 -10.76 6.90
C GLU A 58 -7.22 -9.34 7.04
N VAL A 59 -8.48 -9.24 7.46
CA VAL A 59 -9.13 -7.95 7.71
C VAL A 59 -9.42 -7.83 9.21
N ARG A 60 -8.99 -6.71 9.79
CA ARG A 60 -9.14 -6.38 11.21
C ARG A 60 -10.16 -5.26 11.40
N ARG A 61 -10.63 -5.09 12.65
CA ARG A 61 -11.71 -4.14 13.00
C ARG A 61 -11.48 -2.73 12.46
N PHE A 62 -10.27 -2.21 12.63
CA PHE A 62 -9.91 -0.86 12.19
C PHE A 62 -9.26 -0.93 10.80
N TYR A 63 -9.97 -1.50 9.82
CA TYR A 63 -9.51 -1.72 8.45
C TYR A 63 -9.10 -0.44 7.72
N PHE A 64 -9.64 0.70 8.13
CA PHE A 64 -9.38 2.03 7.57
C PHE A 64 -8.17 2.75 8.17
N TRP A 65 -7.46 2.14 9.13
CA TRP A 65 -6.39 2.81 9.88
C TRP A 65 -5.00 2.58 9.28
N TYR A 66 -4.68 1.33 8.99
CA TYR A 66 -3.35 0.88 8.61
C TYR A 66 -3.46 -0.40 7.79
N GLY A 67 -2.44 -0.74 7.02
CA GLY A 67 -2.33 -2.07 6.44
C GLY A 67 -0.88 -2.40 6.17
N GLY A 68 -0.58 -3.69 6.04
CA GLY A 68 0.76 -4.19 5.75
C GLY A 68 0.71 -5.49 4.97
N CYS A 69 1.81 -5.84 4.33
CA CYS A 69 2.02 -7.16 3.76
C CYS A 69 3.21 -7.88 4.40
N GLU A 70 3.14 -9.20 4.34
CA GLU A 70 4.17 -10.09 4.83
C GLU A 70 4.48 -11.11 3.73
N TYR A 71 5.75 -11.51 3.60
CA TYR A 71 6.16 -12.64 2.78
C TYR A 71 7.33 -13.35 3.45
N THR A 72 7.54 -14.63 3.19
CA THR A 72 8.50 -15.45 3.97
C THR A 72 9.82 -15.72 3.27
N SER A 73 9.81 -15.78 1.96
CA SER A 73 11.03 -15.99 1.17
C SER A 73 10.83 -15.46 -0.24
N LEU A 74 11.94 -15.20 -0.91
CA LEU A 74 11.96 -14.69 -2.28
C LEU A 74 12.93 -15.52 -3.12
N THR A 75 12.48 -16.01 -4.26
CA THR A 75 13.32 -16.84 -5.15
C THR A 75 14.45 -16.03 -5.78
N TYR A 76 14.15 -14.78 -6.18
CA TYR A 76 15.14 -13.85 -6.72
C TYR A 76 15.33 -12.68 -5.75
N SER A 77 16.44 -12.61 -5.02
CA SER A 77 16.65 -11.63 -3.94
C SER A 77 17.76 -10.61 -4.24
N ASN A 78 17.81 -10.08 -5.46
CA ASN A 78 18.76 -9.03 -5.82
C ASN A 78 18.24 -7.61 -5.47
N LYS A 79 19.12 -6.61 -5.54
CA LYS A 79 18.80 -5.21 -5.20
C LYS A 79 17.66 -4.63 -6.04
N LEU A 80 17.61 -4.94 -7.33
CA LEU A 80 16.57 -4.42 -8.23
C LEU A 80 15.21 -5.00 -7.86
N THR A 81 15.16 -6.30 -7.63
CA THR A 81 13.96 -7.00 -7.18
C THR A 81 13.42 -6.40 -5.88
N LYS A 82 14.27 -6.24 -4.86
CA LYS A 82 13.87 -5.62 -3.58
C LYS A 82 13.38 -4.18 -3.76
N SER A 83 14.04 -3.42 -4.64
CA SER A 83 13.60 -2.05 -4.98
C SER A 83 12.21 -2.03 -5.62
N LEU A 84 11.93 -2.96 -6.53
CA LEU A 84 10.61 -3.07 -7.16
C LEU A 84 9.53 -3.52 -6.18
N ILE A 85 9.87 -4.36 -5.20
CA ILE A 85 8.96 -4.69 -4.10
C ILE A 85 8.68 -3.44 -3.28
N PHE A 86 9.68 -2.70 -2.79
CA PHE A 86 9.45 -1.47 -2.02
C PHE A 86 8.69 -0.40 -2.81
N LEU A 87 8.99 -0.20 -4.09
CA LEU A 87 8.28 0.77 -4.92
C LEU A 87 6.91 0.27 -5.39
N GLY A 88 6.61 -1.02 -5.20
CA GLY A 88 5.45 -1.67 -5.79
C GLY A 88 4.13 -0.97 -5.46
N GLY A 89 3.89 -0.66 -4.19
CA GLY A 89 2.67 0.02 -3.77
C GLY A 89 2.52 1.42 -4.37
N SER A 90 3.63 2.15 -4.51
CA SER A 90 3.63 3.46 -5.15
C SER A 90 3.39 3.36 -6.66
N ILE A 91 4.02 2.40 -7.34
CA ILE A 91 3.84 2.15 -8.78
C ILE A 91 2.38 1.83 -9.09
N LEU A 92 1.74 0.93 -8.32
CA LEU A 92 0.36 0.56 -8.57
C LEU A 92 -0.63 1.69 -8.26
N ASN A 93 -0.39 2.49 -7.22
CA ASN A 93 -1.20 3.68 -6.97
C ASN A 93 -1.09 4.70 -8.11
N ILE A 94 0.12 5.01 -8.57
CA ILE A 94 0.34 5.91 -9.70
C ILE A 94 -0.33 5.36 -10.96
N ALA A 95 -0.19 4.06 -11.25
CA ALA A 95 -0.87 3.42 -12.37
C ALA A 95 -2.39 3.54 -12.27
N SER A 96 -2.96 3.36 -11.07
CA SER A 96 -4.40 3.50 -10.83
C SER A 96 -4.90 4.94 -11.03
N ILE A 97 -4.10 5.95 -10.66
CA ILE A 97 -4.41 7.37 -10.94
C ILE A 97 -4.50 7.60 -12.45
N PHE A 98 -3.52 7.12 -13.21
CA PHE A 98 -3.54 7.26 -14.66
C PHE A 98 -4.72 6.51 -15.29
N LEU A 99 -5.03 5.31 -14.80
CA LEU A 99 -6.16 4.52 -15.27
C LEU A 99 -7.49 5.25 -15.03
N VAL A 100 -7.75 5.73 -13.81
CA VAL A 100 -8.98 6.46 -13.49
C VAL A 100 -9.12 7.72 -14.35
N ASN A 101 -8.05 8.52 -14.49
CA ASN A 101 -8.09 9.72 -15.33
C ASN A 101 -8.32 9.38 -16.82
N TYR A 102 -7.73 8.29 -17.31
CA TYR A 102 -7.95 7.83 -18.67
C TYR A 102 -9.41 7.40 -18.88
N LEU A 103 -9.98 6.62 -17.97
CA LEU A 103 -11.37 6.16 -18.03
C LEU A 103 -12.37 7.33 -17.97
N ILE A 104 -12.08 8.36 -17.19
CA ILE A 104 -12.87 9.60 -17.17
C ILE A 104 -12.78 10.31 -18.53
N ARG A 105 -11.57 10.42 -19.08
CA ARG A 105 -11.35 11.12 -20.35
C ARG A 105 -12.09 10.47 -21.52
N ILE A 106 -12.21 9.15 -21.55
CA ILE A 106 -12.94 8.42 -22.61
C ILE A 106 -14.44 8.25 -22.31
N GLY A 107 -14.94 8.83 -21.21
CA GLY A 107 -16.36 8.83 -20.85
C GLY A 107 -16.89 7.50 -20.30
N ILE A 108 -16.01 6.58 -19.87
CA ILE A 108 -16.44 5.35 -19.18
C ILE A 108 -16.79 5.64 -17.71
N LEU A 109 -16.05 6.57 -17.09
CA LEU A 109 -16.33 7.02 -15.72
C LEU A 109 -16.74 8.49 -15.72
N ASP A 110 -17.73 8.83 -14.90
CA ASP A 110 -18.10 10.23 -14.68
C ASP A 110 -17.11 10.90 -13.72
N ALA A 111 -16.71 12.14 -14.02
CA ALA A 111 -15.92 12.95 -13.12
C ALA A 111 -16.74 13.35 -11.87
N ASN A 112 -16.60 12.59 -10.78
CA ASN A 112 -17.34 12.77 -9.55
C ASN A 112 -16.42 12.84 -8.33
N MET A 113 -16.98 13.24 -7.18
CA MET A 113 -16.23 13.44 -5.94
C MET A 113 -15.49 12.16 -5.49
N LEU A 114 -16.06 10.97 -5.72
CA LEU A 114 -15.42 9.71 -5.33
C LEU A 114 -14.10 9.52 -6.07
N TRP A 115 -14.08 9.73 -7.40
CA TRP A 115 -12.86 9.59 -8.20
C TRP A 115 -11.84 10.69 -7.91
N TYR A 116 -12.28 11.92 -7.63
CA TYR A 116 -11.38 12.97 -7.18
C TYR A 116 -10.73 12.62 -5.84
N GLN A 117 -11.52 12.18 -4.86
CA GLN A 117 -11.00 11.71 -3.57
C GLN A 117 -10.02 10.55 -3.76
N PHE A 118 -10.34 9.58 -4.61
CA PHE A 118 -9.45 8.47 -4.93
C PHE A 118 -8.09 8.95 -5.42
N VAL A 119 -8.07 9.83 -6.42
CA VAL A 119 -6.83 10.39 -6.97
C VAL A 119 -6.04 11.15 -5.89
N TYR A 120 -6.70 12.00 -5.09
CA TYR A 120 -6.04 12.76 -4.03
C TYR A 120 -5.46 11.86 -2.94
N PHE A 121 -6.20 10.85 -2.48
CA PHE A 121 -5.70 9.91 -1.47
C PHE A 121 -4.58 9.03 -2.02
N SER A 122 -4.64 8.59 -3.28
CA SER A 122 -3.53 7.85 -3.91
C SER A 122 -2.26 8.70 -3.99
N PHE A 123 -2.36 9.97 -4.39
CA PHE A 123 -1.21 10.89 -4.38
C PHE A 123 -0.66 11.10 -2.98
N TYR A 124 -1.55 11.34 -2.01
CA TYR A 124 -1.17 11.50 -0.61
C TYR A 124 -0.42 10.26 -0.10
N TYR A 125 -0.95 9.07 -0.35
CA TYR A 125 -0.32 7.81 0.09
C TYR A 125 1.05 7.61 -0.55
N VAL A 126 1.16 7.80 -1.86
CA VAL A 126 2.43 7.70 -2.61
C VAL A 126 3.48 8.68 -2.06
N PHE A 127 3.07 9.92 -1.76
CA PHE A 127 3.99 10.94 -1.24
C PHE A 127 4.63 10.48 0.08
N PHE A 128 3.84 10.00 1.04
CA PHE A 128 4.36 9.57 2.34
C PHE A 128 5.10 8.23 2.27
N ALA A 129 4.69 7.31 1.41
CA ALA A 129 5.42 6.05 1.19
C ALA A 129 6.83 6.30 0.63
N LEU A 130 6.97 7.21 -0.34
CA LEU A 130 8.25 7.53 -0.98
C LEU A 130 9.12 8.52 -0.21
N LEU A 131 8.55 9.28 0.73
CA LEU A 131 9.31 10.20 1.57
C LEU A 131 10.28 9.39 2.45
N PRO A 132 11.60 9.60 2.40
CA PRO A 132 12.55 8.77 3.14
C PRO A 132 12.56 9.15 4.64
N MET A 133 11.80 8.44 5.46
CA MET A 133 11.64 8.73 6.89
C MET A 133 11.62 7.45 7.73
N ASP A 134 12.05 7.55 8.99
CA ASP A 134 11.84 6.50 9.99
C ASP A 134 10.42 6.59 10.54
N MET A 135 9.78 5.45 10.72
CA MET A 135 8.49 5.34 11.40
C MET A 135 8.68 5.34 12.91
N ALA A 136 7.62 5.69 13.64
CA ALA A 136 7.65 5.76 15.10
C ALA A 136 7.91 4.39 15.77
N ASP A 137 7.59 3.29 15.08
CA ASP A 137 7.85 1.92 15.53
C ASP A 137 9.25 1.41 15.15
N GLY A 138 10.08 2.24 14.52
CA GLY A 138 11.43 1.90 14.07
C GLY A 138 11.49 1.28 12.67
N THR A 139 10.35 1.03 12.02
CA THR A 139 10.33 0.57 10.61
C THR A 139 10.68 1.72 9.65
N LEU A 140 10.93 1.39 8.38
CA LEU A 140 11.33 2.36 7.36
C LEU A 140 10.18 2.58 6.38
N SER A 141 9.94 3.82 5.95
CA SER A 141 9.10 4.03 4.77
C SER A 141 9.71 3.34 3.53
N ASP A 142 8.91 3.03 2.52
CA ASP A 142 9.40 2.41 1.28
C ASP A 142 10.55 3.20 0.64
N GLY A 143 10.41 4.53 0.61
CA GLY A 143 11.44 5.41 0.08
C GLY A 143 12.75 5.33 0.87
N LYS A 144 12.67 5.19 2.20
CA LYS A 144 13.85 5.04 3.05
C LYS A 144 14.47 3.65 2.95
N ALA A 145 13.66 2.60 2.89
CA ALA A 145 14.10 1.23 2.67
C ALA A 145 14.87 1.12 1.34
N MET A 146 14.30 1.68 0.26
CA MET A 146 14.97 1.78 -1.03
C MET A 146 16.27 2.59 -0.94
N TYR A 147 16.25 3.79 -0.32
CA TYR A 147 17.45 4.61 -0.18
C TYR A 147 18.59 3.86 0.53
N LYS A 148 18.30 3.18 1.65
CA LYS A 148 19.30 2.43 2.39
C LYS A 148 19.84 1.21 1.62
N LEU A 149 18.99 0.53 0.84
CA LEU A 149 19.39 -0.59 -0.02
C LEU A 149 20.46 -0.19 -1.06
N TRP A 150 20.36 1.03 -1.59
CA TRP A 150 21.29 1.53 -2.61
C TRP A 150 22.53 2.22 -2.02
N PHE A 151 22.36 3.02 -0.96
CA PHE A 151 23.40 3.94 -0.52
C PHE A 151 24.11 3.55 0.78
N ASN A 152 23.47 2.80 1.70
CA ASN A 152 23.98 2.63 3.07
C ASN A 152 24.18 1.18 3.54
N ARG A 153 24.22 0.20 2.61
CA ARG A 153 24.37 -1.24 2.94
C ARG A 153 23.44 -1.67 4.09
N ASN A 154 22.12 -1.53 3.92
CA ASN A 154 21.18 -2.15 4.86
C ASN A 154 21.08 -3.66 4.61
N GLU A 155 21.07 -4.44 5.69
CA GLU A 155 20.67 -5.86 5.75
C GLU A 155 19.14 -6.02 5.88
N ASP A 156 18.41 -4.94 6.18
CA ASP A 156 16.94 -4.99 6.32
C ASP A 156 16.25 -5.09 4.96
N ASP A 157 15.60 -6.23 4.73
CA ASP A 157 14.82 -6.55 3.53
C ASP A 157 13.34 -6.14 3.65
N SER A 158 13.03 -5.18 4.52
CA SER A 158 11.66 -4.83 4.91
C SER A 158 11.41 -3.32 4.91
N SER A 159 10.18 -2.94 4.56
CA SER A 159 9.61 -1.61 4.80
C SER A 159 8.46 -1.71 5.81
N ALA A 160 7.96 -0.56 6.25
CA ALA A 160 6.79 -0.45 7.10
C ALA A 160 5.55 -1.09 6.43
N ASP A 161 5.42 -0.93 5.11
CA ASP A 161 4.28 -1.43 4.35
C ASP A 161 4.42 -2.90 3.95
N CYS A 162 5.65 -3.44 3.80
CA CYS A 162 5.88 -4.84 3.51
C CYS A 162 7.10 -5.45 4.20
N GLN A 163 6.86 -6.51 4.97
CA GLN A 163 7.88 -7.17 5.80
C GLN A 163 8.23 -8.57 5.29
N LEU A 164 9.53 -8.90 5.32
CA LEU A 164 10.00 -10.27 5.21
C LEU A 164 9.94 -10.92 6.60
N VAL A 165 9.13 -11.98 6.76
CA VAL A 165 8.87 -12.62 8.05
C VAL A 165 9.32 -14.08 8.01
N ASP A 166 10.05 -14.54 9.03
CA ASP A 166 10.43 -15.96 9.13
C ASP A 166 9.17 -16.87 9.24
N GLU A 167 9.20 -18.06 8.62
CA GLU A 167 8.07 -19.03 8.59
C GLU A 167 7.56 -19.50 9.97
N LYS A 168 8.15 -19.04 11.08
CA LYS A 168 7.73 -19.38 12.45
C LYS A 168 6.87 -18.27 13.06
N LYS A 169 5.65 -18.09 12.58
CA LYS A 169 4.57 -17.42 13.32
C LYS A 169 3.23 -18.11 13.10
#